data_AF-A0A7R8ZX46-F1
#
_entry.id   AF-A0A7R8ZX46-F1
#
_cell.length_a   1.000
_cell.length_b   1.000
_cell.length_c   1.000
_cell.angle_alpha   90.00
_cell.angle_beta   90.00
_cell.angle_gamma   90.00
#
_symmetry.space_group_name_H-M   'P 1'
#
loop_
_entity.id
_entity.type
_entity.pdbx_description
1 polymer ?
#
loop_
_entity_poly.entity_id
_entity_poly.type
_entity_poly.pdbx_seq_one_letter_code
_entity_poly.pdbx_strand_id
1 'polypeptide(L)'
;MGYAAGTLPEAFDLVVATHVSMCDDCRAAIAEYDAVGGEVMLDMPPMDVDADALAATLAMIDKGAPVPKPRQKARGVFPAPLQDYVAGDLSAVKWRKVGGGVSQMVLKTSGDATVRLLKIPAGTAIPDHGHHGTELTLVLQGAFFDDTDRFAAGD
;
A
#
# COMPACT_ATOMS: atom_id res chain seq x y z
N MET A 1 -4.34 6.93 11.18
CA MET A 1 -4.33 8.39 10.96
C MET A 1 -3.34 8.85 9.89
N GLY A 2 -2.03 8.56 9.98
CA GLY A 2 -1.04 9.05 8.98
C GLY A 2 -1.37 8.70 7.52
N TYR A 3 -1.90 7.49 7.27
CA TYR A 3 -2.40 7.07 5.95
C TYR A 3 -3.56 7.95 5.46
N ALA A 4 -4.62 8.08 6.27
CA ALA A 4 -5.80 8.91 5.96
C ALA A 4 -5.44 10.39 5.73
N ALA A 5 -4.48 10.91 6.50
CA ALA A 5 -3.99 12.28 6.35
C ALA A 5 -3.04 12.48 5.15
N GLY A 6 -2.62 11.41 4.47
CA GLY A 6 -1.69 11.47 3.34
C GLY A 6 -0.28 11.92 3.72
N THR A 7 0.18 11.62 4.95
CA THR A 7 1.47 12.10 5.48
C THR A 7 2.53 11.01 5.59
N LEU A 8 2.22 9.75 5.26
CA LEU A 8 3.22 8.68 5.32
C LEU A 8 4.15 8.72 4.10
N PRO A 9 5.39 8.24 4.23
CA PRO A 9 6.21 7.94 3.07
C PRO A 9 5.54 6.86 2.21
N GLU A 10 5.72 6.93 0.88
CA GLU A 10 5.08 6.02 -0.08
C GLU A 10 5.30 4.54 0.25
N ALA A 11 6.48 4.18 0.76
CA ALA A 11 6.80 2.81 1.18
C ALA A 11 5.88 2.30 2.30
N PHE A 12 5.54 3.17 3.26
CA PHE A 12 4.63 2.85 4.37
C PHE A 12 3.18 2.87 3.89
N ASP A 13 2.81 3.84 3.07
CA ASP A 13 1.48 3.91 2.44
C ASP A 13 1.14 2.63 1.68
N LEU A 14 2.10 2.08 0.94
CA LEU A 14 1.89 0.83 0.22
C LEU A 14 1.56 -0.33 1.17
N VAL A 15 2.27 -0.47 2.28
CA VAL A 15 2.03 -1.55 3.26
C VAL A 15 0.65 -1.38 3.90
N VAL A 16 0.32 -0.17 4.34
CA VAL A 16 -0.98 0.12 4.97
C VAL A 16 -2.13 -0.06 3.99
N ALA A 17 -2.02 0.45 2.75
CA ALA A 17 -3.03 0.26 1.72
C ALA A 17 -3.26 -1.22 1.40
N THR A 18 -2.16 -2.01 1.35
CA THR A 18 -2.23 -3.45 1.12
C THR A 18 -2.98 -4.14 2.26
N HIS A 19 -2.65 -3.85 3.52
CA HIS A 19 -3.35 -4.40 4.69
C HIS A 19 -4.83 -3.98 4.74
N VAL A 20 -5.14 -2.69 4.51
CA VAL A 20 -6.52 -2.16 4.46
C VAL A 20 -7.34 -2.82 3.35
N SER A 21 -6.70 -3.28 2.27
CA SER A 21 -7.41 -4.03 1.24
C SER A 21 -7.78 -5.46 1.68
N MET A 22 -7.12 -6.00 2.71
CA MET A 22 -7.29 -7.35 3.26
C MET A 22 -8.10 -7.40 4.57
N CYS A 23 -8.16 -6.28 5.31
CA CYS A 23 -8.76 -6.20 6.63
C CYS A 23 -9.92 -5.19 6.67
N ASP A 24 -11.15 -5.68 6.83
CA ASP A 24 -12.35 -4.82 6.84
C ASP A 24 -12.45 -3.96 8.10
N ASP A 25 -11.95 -4.42 9.25
CA ASP A 25 -11.91 -3.61 10.48
C ASP A 25 -10.96 -2.42 10.31
N CYS A 26 -9.79 -2.63 9.73
CA CYS A 26 -8.84 -1.55 9.45
C CYS A 26 -9.35 -0.63 8.33
N ARG A 27 -10.10 -1.15 7.36
CA ARG A 27 -10.80 -0.33 6.36
C ARG A 27 -11.83 0.57 7.01
N ALA A 28 -12.63 0.06 7.94
CA ALA A 28 -13.61 0.85 8.69
C ALA A 28 -12.91 1.94 9.52
N ALA A 29 -11.83 1.58 10.22
CA ALA A 29 -11.05 2.54 11.01
C ALA A 29 -10.44 3.67 10.15
N ILE A 30 -9.97 3.38 8.93
CA ILE A 30 -9.54 4.43 8.00
C ILE A 30 -10.70 5.31 7.54
N ALA A 31 -11.85 4.73 7.22
CA ALA A 31 -13.03 5.49 6.82
C ALA A 31 -13.50 6.48 7.91
N GLU A 32 -13.34 6.13 9.19
CA GLU A 32 -13.62 7.04 10.31
C GLU A 32 -12.68 8.26 10.30
N TYR A 33 -11.38 8.06 10.04
CA TYR A 33 -10.44 9.17 9.91
C TYR A 33 -10.71 10.01 8.65
N ASP A 34 -11.09 9.37 7.54
CA ASP A 34 -11.45 10.07 6.30
C ASP A 34 -12.70 10.95 6.51
N ALA A 35 -13.69 10.48 7.30
CA ALA A 35 -14.87 11.25 7.64
C ALA A 35 -14.51 12.51 8.44
N VAL A 36 -13.57 12.42 9.39
CA VAL A 36 -13.04 13.61 10.10
C VAL A 36 -12.37 14.59 9.13
N GLY A 37 -11.57 14.08 8.19
CA GLY A 37 -10.96 14.92 7.15
C GLY A 37 -12.00 15.62 6.26
N GLY A 38 -13.10 14.92 5.96
CA GLY A 38 -14.25 15.47 5.24
C GLY A 38 -14.91 16.63 5.97
N GLU A 39 -15.14 16.52 7.27
CA GLU A 39 -15.70 17.61 8.08
C GLU A 39 -14.75 18.82 8.14
N VAL A 40 -13.45 18.58 8.32
CA VAL A 40 -12.45 19.66 8.28
C VAL A 40 -12.48 20.38 6.93
N MET A 41 -12.57 19.65 5.82
CA MET A 41 -12.68 20.22 4.48
C MET A 41 -13.95 21.05 4.29
N LEU A 42 -15.09 20.59 4.82
CA LEU A 42 -16.38 21.28 4.69
C LEU A 42 -16.45 22.58 5.52
N ASP A 43 -15.71 22.66 6.62
CA ASP A 43 -15.62 23.86 7.47
C ASP A 43 -14.63 24.91 6.92
N MET A 44 -13.80 24.56 5.93
CA MET A 44 -12.88 25.51 5.33
C MET A 44 -13.62 26.62 4.57
N PRO A 45 -13.18 27.89 4.69
CA PRO A 45 -13.76 28.97 3.90
C PRO A 45 -13.54 28.71 2.40
N PRO A 46 -14.54 29.01 1.55
CA PRO A 46 -14.40 28.84 0.10
C PRO A 46 -13.26 29.72 -0.42
N MET A 47 -12.54 29.20 -1.40
CA MET A 47 -11.51 29.93 -2.13
C MET A 47 -11.95 30.11 -3.57
N ASP A 48 -11.76 31.32 -4.10
CA ASP A 48 -12.03 31.61 -5.49
C ASP A 48 -11.10 30.80 -6.41
N VAL A 49 -11.68 30.30 -7.49
CA VAL A 49 -10.98 29.69 -8.63
C VAL A 49 -11.23 30.55 -9.87
N ASP A 50 -10.48 30.30 -10.95
CA ASP A 50 -10.69 31.02 -12.21
C ASP A 50 -12.14 30.89 -12.70
N ALA A 51 -12.67 31.98 -13.26
CA ALA A 51 -14.08 32.08 -13.66
C ALA A 51 -14.50 31.02 -14.70
N ASP A 52 -13.55 30.49 -15.47
CA ASP A 52 -13.76 29.45 -16.47
C ASP A 52 -13.42 28.03 -15.97
N ALA A 53 -13.01 27.86 -14.71
CA ALA A 53 -12.57 26.57 -14.16
C ALA A 53 -13.63 25.46 -14.32
N LEU A 54 -14.91 25.78 -14.10
CA LEU A 54 -16.02 24.84 -14.30
C LEU A 54 -16.14 24.43 -15.78
N ALA A 55 -16.14 25.39 -16.70
CA ALA A 55 -16.25 25.13 -18.13
C ALA A 55 -15.05 24.34 -18.66
N ALA A 56 -13.84 24.68 -18.21
CA ALA A 56 -12.61 23.96 -18.53
C ALA A 56 -12.66 22.50 -18.04
N THR A 57 -13.18 22.28 -16.84
CA THR A 57 -13.34 20.92 -16.26
C THR A 57 -14.35 20.10 -17.02
N LEU A 58 -15.52 20.66 -17.33
CA LEU A 58 -16.55 19.98 -18.12
C LEU A 58 -16.06 19.65 -19.53
N ALA A 59 -15.33 20.56 -20.17
CA ALA A 59 -14.72 20.30 -21.48
C ALA A 59 -13.69 19.15 -21.44
N MET A 60 -13.01 18.91 -20.32
CA MET A 60 -12.14 17.74 -20.15
C MET A 60 -12.95 16.44 -20.02
N ILE A 61 -14.10 16.47 -19.34
CA ILE A 61 -15.01 15.32 -19.22
C ILE A 61 -15.61 14.97 -20.58
N ASP A 62 -16.05 15.98 -21.34
CA ASP A 62 -16.66 15.81 -22.67
C ASP A 62 -15.71 15.21 -23.70
N LYS A 63 -14.39 15.47 -23.58
CA LYS A 63 -13.35 14.83 -24.39
C LYS A 63 -13.25 13.31 -24.15
N GLY A 64 -13.91 12.81 -23.11
CA GLY A 64 -13.89 11.42 -22.69
C GLY A 64 -12.73 11.12 -21.75
N ALA A 65 -13.01 10.31 -20.74
CA ALA A 65 -11.96 9.78 -19.88
C ALA A 65 -11.05 8.84 -20.70
N PRO A 66 -9.74 8.79 -20.42
CA PRO A 66 -8.90 7.69 -20.87
C PRO A 66 -9.59 6.38 -20.50
N VAL A 67 -9.64 5.42 -21.44
CA VAL A 67 -10.22 4.10 -21.16
C VAL A 67 -9.52 3.56 -19.91
N PRO A 68 -10.24 3.37 -18.79
CA PRO A 68 -9.62 2.91 -17.57
C PRO A 68 -8.98 1.56 -17.89
N LYS A 69 -7.70 1.40 -17.55
CA LYS A 69 -7.07 0.07 -17.59
C LYS A 69 -7.98 -0.85 -16.77
N PRO A 70 -8.40 -2.01 -17.30
CA PRO A 70 -9.21 -2.93 -16.52
C PRO A 70 -8.51 -3.19 -15.19
N ARG A 71 -9.09 -2.72 -14.08
CA ARG A 71 -8.61 -3.10 -12.76
C ARG A 71 -8.78 -4.60 -12.70
N GLN A 72 -7.67 -5.34 -12.75
CA GLN A 72 -7.73 -6.76 -12.52
C GLN A 72 -8.32 -6.94 -11.13
N LYS A 73 -9.45 -7.65 -11.02
CA LYS A 73 -9.84 -8.18 -9.71
C LYS A 73 -8.63 -8.92 -9.19
N ALA A 74 -8.15 -8.59 -7.98
CA ALA A 74 -7.00 -9.26 -7.39
C ALA A 74 -7.26 -10.78 -7.42
N ARG A 75 -6.65 -11.46 -8.39
CA ARG A 75 -6.70 -12.90 -8.57
C ARG A 75 -5.30 -13.38 -8.26
N GLY A 76 -5.10 -13.95 -7.08
CA GLY A 76 -3.78 -14.43 -6.66
C GLY A 76 -3.51 -14.14 -5.20
N VAL A 77 -2.23 -14.08 -4.84
CA VAL A 77 -1.77 -13.89 -3.46
C VAL A 77 -1.63 -12.41 -3.13
N PHE A 78 -1.33 -11.56 -4.11
CA PHE A 78 -1.09 -10.15 -3.88
C PHE A 78 -2.38 -9.33 -3.96
N PRO A 79 -2.67 -8.49 -2.94
CA PRO A 79 -3.78 -7.55 -3.02
C PRO A 79 -3.53 -6.42 -4.03
N ALA A 80 -4.60 -5.78 -4.48
CA ALA A 80 -4.56 -4.82 -5.58
C ALA A 80 -3.50 -3.70 -5.44
N PRO A 81 -3.31 -3.04 -4.27
CA PRO A 81 -2.31 -1.99 -4.13
C PRO A 81 -0.88 -2.49 -4.44
N LEU A 82 -0.56 -3.73 -4.06
CA LEU A 82 0.74 -4.33 -4.34
C LEU A 82 0.89 -4.78 -5.79
N GLN A 83 -0.18 -5.25 -6.42
CA GLN A 83 -0.15 -5.73 -7.80
C GLN A 83 0.29 -4.63 -8.78
N ASP A 84 -0.04 -3.37 -8.51
CA ASP A 84 0.38 -2.22 -9.31
C ASP A 84 1.91 -2.01 -9.29
N TYR A 85 2.56 -2.24 -8.14
CA TYR A 85 4.02 -2.12 -7.99
C TYR A 85 4.78 -3.30 -8.61
N VAL A 86 4.18 -4.49 -8.59
CA VAL A 86 4.78 -5.72 -9.13
C VAL A 86 4.44 -5.91 -10.62
N ALA A 87 3.44 -5.19 -11.14
CA ALA A 87 2.83 -5.39 -12.44
C ALA A 87 2.29 -6.83 -12.63
N GLY A 88 1.67 -7.38 -11.58
CA GLY A 88 1.14 -8.73 -11.55
C GLY A 88 1.09 -9.33 -10.14
N ASP A 89 1.22 -10.64 -10.05
CA ASP A 89 1.22 -11.41 -8.79
C ASP A 89 2.59 -12.07 -8.53
N LEU A 90 2.66 -13.13 -7.72
CA LEU A 90 3.89 -13.84 -7.37
C LEU A 90 4.78 -14.22 -8.56
N SER A 91 4.19 -14.60 -9.69
CA SER A 91 4.93 -15.01 -10.89
C SER A 91 5.62 -13.85 -11.62
N ALA A 92 5.19 -12.61 -11.39
CA ALA A 92 5.79 -11.42 -11.98
C ALA A 92 6.99 -10.89 -11.16
N VAL A 93 7.18 -11.38 -9.93
CA VAL A 93 8.24 -10.92 -9.03
C VAL A 93 9.63 -11.36 -9.52
N LYS A 94 10.52 -10.37 -9.68
CA LYS A 94 11.92 -10.59 -10.08
C LYS A 94 12.81 -10.79 -8.85
N TRP A 95 12.74 -11.98 -8.27
CA TRP A 95 13.47 -12.35 -7.06
C TRP A 95 15.00 -12.26 -7.19
N ARG A 96 15.66 -11.70 -6.18
CA ARG A 96 17.11 -11.75 -5.97
C ARG A 96 17.42 -12.54 -4.69
N LYS A 97 18.32 -13.52 -4.78
CA LYS A 97 18.76 -14.30 -3.61
C LYS A 97 19.58 -13.42 -2.66
N VAL A 98 19.38 -13.59 -1.36
CA VAL A 98 20.15 -12.86 -0.31
C VAL A 98 20.89 -13.77 0.66
N GLY A 99 20.68 -15.09 0.58
CA GLY A 99 21.33 -16.09 1.44
C GLY A 99 20.32 -16.90 2.25
N GLY A 100 20.73 -18.07 2.76
CA GLY A 100 19.88 -18.92 3.61
C GLY A 100 18.58 -19.41 2.95
N GLY A 101 18.49 -19.40 1.62
CA GLY A 101 17.25 -19.68 0.87
C GLY A 101 16.28 -18.49 0.75
N VAL A 102 16.55 -17.38 1.44
CA VAL A 102 15.76 -16.15 1.38
C VAL A 102 16.01 -15.43 0.05
N SER A 103 14.94 -14.88 -0.50
CA SER A 103 14.98 -14.03 -1.69
C SER A 103 14.20 -12.74 -1.45
N GLN A 104 14.59 -11.66 -2.12
CA GLN A 104 13.92 -10.36 -2.00
C GLN A 104 13.67 -9.70 -3.35
N MET A 105 12.76 -8.74 -3.38
CA MET A 105 12.63 -7.74 -4.44
C MET A 105 12.35 -6.39 -3.79
N VAL A 106 13.21 -5.40 -4.03
CA VAL A 106 12.98 -4.02 -3.60
C VAL A 106 12.01 -3.37 -4.59
N LEU A 107 10.95 -2.76 -4.09
CA LEU A 107 10.00 -2.01 -4.93
C LEU A 107 10.46 -0.57 -5.04
N LYS A 108 10.20 0.05 -6.19
CA LYS A 108 10.55 1.45 -6.40
C LYS A 108 9.47 2.32 -5.79
N THR A 109 9.84 3.09 -4.78
CA THR A 109 9.03 4.13 -4.13
C THR A 109 9.81 5.44 -4.11
N SER A 110 9.12 6.55 -3.89
CA SER A 110 9.68 7.87 -3.62
C SER A 110 9.96 8.06 -2.12
N GLY A 111 10.75 9.10 -1.80
CA GLY A 111 11.15 9.43 -0.44
C GLY A 111 12.26 8.52 0.13
N ASP A 112 12.51 8.67 1.42
CA ASP A 112 13.66 8.05 2.10
C ASP A 112 13.36 6.66 2.71
N ALA A 113 12.10 6.21 2.64
CA ALA A 113 11.69 4.90 3.12
C ALA A 113 11.79 3.83 2.02
N THR A 114 12.11 2.59 2.42
CA THR A 114 12.23 1.47 1.49
C THR A 114 11.19 0.39 1.78
N VAL A 115 10.61 -0.19 0.74
CA VAL A 115 9.73 -1.37 0.84
C VAL A 115 10.27 -2.49 -0.04
N ARG A 116 10.17 -3.72 0.45
CA ARG A 116 10.64 -4.91 -0.25
C ARG A 116 9.72 -6.08 0.00
N LEU A 117 9.61 -6.95 -1.00
CA LEU A 117 9.06 -8.28 -0.84
C LEU A 117 10.16 -9.20 -0.30
N LEU A 118 9.83 -10.02 0.68
CA LEU A 118 10.66 -11.10 1.18
C LEU A 118 9.98 -12.43 0.91
N LYS A 119 10.75 -13.39 0.39
CA LYS A 119 10.36 -14.79 0.27
C LYS A 119 11.27 -15.61 1.16
N ILE A 120 10.69 -16.11 2.23
CA ILE A 120 11.37 -16.88 3.28
C ILE A 120 10.84 -18.31 3.19
N PRO A 121 11.71 -19.32 2.95
CA PRO A 121 11.28 -20.71 2.96
C PRO A 121 10.76 -21.14 4.35
N ALA A 122 9.84 -22.10 4.38
CA ALA A 122 9.39 -22.69 5.63
C ALA A 122 10.56 -23.31 6.40
N GLY A 123 10.59 -23.12 7.71
CA GLY A 123 11.68 -23.61 8.58
C GLY A 123 12.96 -22.77 8.53
N THR A 124 12.98 -21.65 7.80
CA THR A 124 14.10 -20.70 7.82
C THR A 124 13.86 -19.62 8.86
N ALA A 125 14.78 -19.48 9.81
CA ALA A 125 14.83 -18.33 10.70
C ALA A 125 15.53 -17.16 10.00
N ILE A 126 14.98 -15.95 10.13
CA ILE A 126 15.69 -14.73 9.75
C ILE A 126 16.68 -14.38 10.86
N PRO A 127 17.95 -14.07 10.54
CA PRO A 127 18.90 -13.59 11.54
C PRO A 127 18.39 -12.35 12.25
N ASP A 128 18.72 -12.26 13.54
CA ASP A 128 18.43 -11.07 14.32
C ASP A 128 19.02 -9.82 13.65
N HIS A 129 18.24 -8.74 13.63
CA HIS A 129 18.63 -7.48 13.01
C HIS A 129 18.02 -6.30 13.75
N GLY A 130 18.81 -5.25 13.92
CA GLY A 130 18.33 -3.99 14.48
C GLY A 130 17.68 -3.11 13.42
N HIS A 131 16.76 -2.25 13.84
CA HIS A 131 16.12 -1.26 12.98
C HIS A 131 16.71 0.13 13.23
N HIS A 132 16.95 0.89 12.15
CA HIS A 132 17.31 2.31 12.22
C HIS A 132 16.08 3.16 11.89
N GLY A 133 15.04 3.03 12.72
CA GLY A 133 13.74 3.68 12.51
C GLY A 133 12.58 2.70 12.69
N THR A 134 11.43 3.07 12.15
CA THR A 134 10.22 2.25 12.17
C THR A 134 10.26 1.21 11.05
N GLU A 135 9.86 -0.01 11.35
CA GLU A 135 9.67 -1.08 10.38
C GLU A 135 8.22 -1.57 10.41
N LEU A 136 7.67 -1.91 9.25
CA LEU A 136 6.38 -2.56 9.12
C LEU A 136 6.57 -3.85 8.31
N THR A 137 6.00 -4.94 8.80
CA THR A 137 5.93 -6.22 8.10
C THR A 137 4.48 -6.59 7.90
N LEU A 138 4.12 -6.98 6.68
CA LEU A 138 2.81 -7.53 6.33
C LEU A 138 3.02 -8.91 5.71
N VAL A 139 2.36 -9.93 6.25
CA VAL A 139 2.43 -11.29 5.72
C VAL A 139 1.44 -11.43 4.58
N LEU A 140 1.95 -11.75 3.38
CA LEU A 140 1.12 -11.98 2.19
C LEU A 140 0.76 -13.46 1.99
N GLN A 141 1.60 -14.37 2.49
CA GLN A 141 1.39 -15.81 2.42
C GLN A 141 2.21 -16.53 3.49
N GLY A 142 1.60 -17.55 4.12
CA GLY A 142 2.24 -18.32 5.17
C GLY A 142 2.08 -17.66 6.53
N ALA A 143 3.09 -17.82 7.39
CA ALA A 143 3.16 -17.21 8.71
C ALA A 143 4.61 -17.19 9.20
N PHE A 144 4.92 -16.29 10.14
CA PHE A 144 6.13 -16.36 10.94
C PHE A 144 5.79 -16.16 12.43
N PHE A 145 6.76 -16.46 13.28
CA PHE A 145 6.70 -16.20 14.72
C PHE A 145 7.85 -15.28 15.06
N ASP A 146 7.60 -14.30 15.92
CA ASP A 146 8.65 -13.62 16.68
C ASP A 146 8.64 -14.10 18.14
N ASP A 147 9.33 -13.39 19.02
CA ASP A 147 9.42 -13.73 20.45
C ASP A 147 8.08 -13.67 21.19
N THR A 148 7.10 -12.95 20.63
CA THR A 148 5.84 -12.60 21.29
C THR A 148 4.62 -13.19 20.63
N ASP A 149 4.58 -13.23 19.31
CA ASP A 149 3.34 -13.48 18.56
C ASP A 149 3.59 -14.29 17.27
N ARG A 150 2.46 -14.79 16.74
CA ARG A 150 2.39 -15.42 15.42
C ARG A 150 1.69 -14.48 14.46
N PHE A 151 2.32 -14.20 13.34
CA PHE A 151 1.77 -13.37 12.26
C PHE A 151 1.49 -14.25 11.05
N ALA A 152 0.24 -14.28 10.60
CA ALA A 152 -0.24 -15.02 9.45
C ALA A 152 -0.69 -14.08 8.33
N ALA A 153 -1.09 -14.63 7.18
CA ALA A 153 -1.48 -13.82 6.03
C ALA A 153 -2.54 -12.77 6.37
N GLY A 154 -2.22 -11.50 6.14
CA GLY A 154 -3.03 -10.34 6.50
C GLY A 154 -2.54 -9.58 7.73
N ASP A 155 -1.74 -10.21 8.59
CA ASP A 155 -1.12 -9.59 9.77
C ASP A 155 0.12 -8.77 9.41
#